data_AF-A0A151NVL2-F1
#
_entry.id   AF-A0A151NVL2-F1
#
_cell.length_a   1.000
_cell.length_b   1.000
_cell.length_c   1.000
_cell.angle_alpha   90.00
_cell.angle_beta   90.00
_cell.angle_gamma   90.00
#
_symmetry.space_group_name_H-M   'P 1'
#
loop_
_entity.id
_entity.type
_entity.pdbx_description
1 polymer ?
#
loop_
_entity_poly.entity_id
_entity_poly.type
_entity_poly.pdbx_seq_one_letter_code
_entity_poly.pdbx_strand_id
1 'polypeptide(L)'
;MSRDTKLIVVVRNPVTRAISDYTQTLSKKPDIPTFEGLSFRNRSLGLVDTSWNAIRIGMYVLHLESWLQYFPLSQIHFVSGERLITDPAGEMGKVQDFLGLKRVITDQHFYFNKTKGFPCLKKTESSGLPRCLGKSKGRTHVQIDPEVIEQLRDFYRPYNIRFYETVGQDFRWE
;
A
#
# COMPACT_ATOMS: atom_id res chain seq x y z
N MET A 1 -4.11 8.45 -24.98
CA MET A 1 -3.06 8.64 -23.96
C MET A 1 -1.71 8.49 -24.63
N SER A 2 -0.63 9.08 -24.08
CA SER A 2 0.72 8.82 -24.60
C SER A 2 1.10 7.36 -24.37
N ARG A 3 1.79 6.75 -25.34
CA ARG A 3 2.33 5.40 -25.19
C ARG A 3 3.52 5.36 -24.23
N ASP A 4 4.20 6.49 -24.04
CA ASP A 4 5.43 6.61 -23.23
C ASP A 4 5.17 7.01 -21.77
N THR A 5 3.90 7.07 -21.34
CA THR A 5 3.56 7.39 -19.95
C THR A 5 4.13 6.34 -19.00
N LYS A 6 4.92 6.79 -18.02
CA LYS A 6 5.41 5.99 -16.90
C LYS A 6 4.38 5.96 -15.77
N LEU A 7 4.15 4.79 -15.19
CA LEU A 7 3.20 4.55 -14.11
C LEU A 7 3.96 4.19 -12.83
N ILE A 8 3.47 4.66 -11.68
CA ILE A 8 3.99 4.28 -10.35
C ILE A 8 2.83 3.74 -9.52
N VAL A 9 3.00 2.55 -8.95
CA VAL A 9 2.02 1.89 -8.10
C VAL A 9 2.62 1.67 -6.72
N VAL A 10 2.13 2.38 -5.71
CA VAL A 10 2.52 2.15 -4.31
C VAL A 10 1.65 1.01 -3.75
N VAL A 11 2.26 -0.15 -3.56
CA VAL A 11 1.61 -1.36 -3.03
C VAL A 11 1.90 -1.54 -1.53
N ARG A 12 1.13 -2.40 -0.86
CA ARG A 12 1.21 -2.66 0.60
C ARG A 12 0.67 -4.07 0.87
N ASN A 13 0.99 -4.70 2.00
CA ASN A 13 0.34 -5.94 2.42
C ASN A 13 -1.20 -5.78 2.32
N PRO A 14 -1.89 -6.61 1.51
CA PRO A 14 -3.28 -6.35 1.13
C PRO A 14 -4.26 -6.47 2.31
N VAL A 15 -3.95 -7.26 3.34
CA VAL A 15 -4.72 -7.32 4.59
C VAL A 15 -4.64 -5.98 5.31
N THR A 16 -3.42 -5.47 5.56
CA THR A 16 -3.23 -4.17 6.22
C THR A 16 -3.78 -2.99 5.39
N ARG A 17 -3.81 -3.14 4.06
CA ARG A 17 -4.43 -2.20 3.12
C ARG A 17 -5.95 -2.19 3.28
N ALA A 18 -6.59 -3.35 3.33
CA ALA A 18 -8.04 -3.50 3.54
C ALA A 18 -8.48 -2.93 4.89
N ILE A 19 -7.78 -3.25 5.98
CA ILE A 19 -8.04 -2.71 7.33
C ILE A 19 -7.90 -1.18 7.34
N SER A 20 -6.91 -0.64 6.62
CA SER A 20 -6.73 0.81 6.51
C SER A 20 -7.83 1.52 5.71
N ASP A 21 -8.40 0.85 4.71
CA ASP A 21 -9.52 1.32 3.87
C ASP A 21 -10.83 1.35 4.68
N TYR A 22 -11.10 0.26 5.40
CA TYR A 22 -12.18 0.17 6.38
C TYR A 22 -12.06 1.25 7.47
N THR A 23 -10.88 1.39 8.10
CA THR A 23 -10.63 2.41 9.13
C THR A 23 -10.88 3.83 8.59
N GLN A 24 -10.54 4.11 7.33
CA GLN A 24 -10.86 5.39 6.70
C GLN A 24 -12.38 5.57 6.50
N THR A 25 -13.09 4.51 6.10
CA THR A 25 -14.55 4.53 5.91
C THR A 25 -15.28 4.74 7.24
N LEU A 26 -14.90 3.98 8.28
CA LEU A 26 -15.41 4.11 9.64
C LEU A 26 -15.24 5.54 10.18
N SER A 27 -14.09 6.18 9.91
CA SER A 27 -13.84 7.57 10.33
C SER A 27 -14.73 8.63 9.65
N LYS A 28 -15.52 8.24 8.64
CA LYS A 28 -16.50 9.09 7.94
C LYS A 28 -17.95 8.65 8.16
N LYS A 29 -18.17 7.37 8.47
CA LYS A 29 -19.47 6.72 8.70
C LYS A 29 -19.29 5.73 9.86
N PRO A 30 -19.60 6.11 11.11
CA PRO A 30 -19.40 5.23 12.26
C PRO A 30 -20.32 4.01 12.22
N ASP A 31 -21.53 4.16 11.67
CA ASP A 31 -22.59 3.13 11.67
C ASP A 31 -22.46 2.13 10.50
N ILE A 32 -21.26 1.59 10.29
CA ILE A 32 -21.01 0.50 9.32
C ILE A 32 -20.87 -0.84 10.04
N PRO A 33 -21.18 -1.98 9.39
CA PRO A 33 -20.90 -3.30 9.95
C PRO A 33 -19.39 -3.49 10.21
N THR A 34 -19.04 -4.42 11.09
CA THR A 34 -17.63 -4.66 11.45
C THR A 34 -16.81 -5.11 10.23
N PHE A 35 -15.49 -4.98 10.34
CA PHE A 35 -14.56 -5.41 9.29
C PHE A 35 -14.77 -6.89 8.93
N GLU A 36 -14.98 -7.74 9.93
CA GLU A 36 -15.26 -9.17 9.80
C GLU A 36 -16.59 -9.41 9.06
N GLY A 37 -17.65 -8.69 9.45
CA GLY A 37 -18.97 -8.79 8.83
C GLY A 37 -19.03 -8.30 7.37
N LEU A 38 -18.05 -7.49 6.94
CA LEU A 38 -17.89 -7.07 5.54
C LEU A 38 -16.88 -7.94 4.77
N SER A 39 -15.98 -8.64 5.46
CA SER A 39 -14.90 -9.42 4.84
C SER A 39 -15.34 -10.78 4.32
N PHE A 40 -16.40 -11.38 4.88
CA PHE A 40 -16.81 -12.75 4.56
C PHE A 40 -18.30 -12.84 4.20
N ARG A 41 -18.60 -13.66 3.18
CA ARG A 41 -19.96 -14.17 2.94
C ARG A 41 -20.33 -15.26 3.94
N ASN A 42 -19.34 -16.04 4.39
CA ASN A 42 -19.47 -17.02 5.45
C ASN A 42 -18.11 -17.21 6.14
N ARG A 43 -17.95 -16.65 7.35
CA ARG A 43 -16.70 -16.72 8.13
C ARG A 43 -16.34 -18.15 8.53
N SER A 44 -17.33 -18.97 8.92
CA SER A 44 -17.12 -20.36 9.35
C SER A 44 -16.59 -21.27 8.24
N LEU A 45 -16.82 -20.90 6.98
CA LEU A 45 -16.28 -21.58 5.80
C LEU A 45 -15.07 -20.85 5.17
N GLY A 46 -14.57 -19.78 5.77
CA GLY A 46 -13.50 -18.95 5.21
C GLY A 46 -13.85 -18.25 3.89
N LEU A 47 -15.14 -18.15 3.53
CA LEU A 47 -15.58 -17.62 2.23
C LEU A 47 -15.56 -16.09 2.24
N VAL A 48 -14.40 -15.53 1.88
CA VAL A 48 -14.14 -14.09 1.72
C VAL A 48 -15.06 -13.46 0.66
N ASP A 49 -15.65 -12.28 0.94
CA ASP A 49 -16.42 -11.54 -0.06
C ASP A 49 -15.53 -10.68 -0.97
N THR A 50 -15.20 -11.24 -2.13
CA THR A 50 -14.46 -10.52 -3.18
C THR A 50 -15.25 -9.39 -3.86
N SER A 51 -16.56 -9.27 -3.58
CA SER A 51 -17.38 -8.15 -4.07
C SER A 51 -17.10 -6.87 -3.29
N TRP A 52 -16.76 -6.99 -2.00
CA TRP A 52 -16.43 -5.84 -1.18
C TRP A 52 -15.16 -5.16 -1.67
N ASN A 53 -15.26 -3.86 -1.96
CA ASN A 53 -14.20 -3.11 -2.62
C ASN A 53 -12.89 -3.08 -1.81
N ALA A 54 -12.97 -3.17 -0.47
CA ALA A 54 -11.78 -3.21 0.37
C ALA A 54 -11.01 -4.54 0.26
N ILE A 55 -11.67 -5.64 -0.10
CA ILE A 55 -10.99 -6.88 -0.48
C ILE A 55 -10.50 -6.79 -1.93
N ARG A 56 -11.39 -6.41 -2.84
CA ARG A 56 -11.16 -6.44 -4.29
C ARG A 56 -9.92 -5.66 -4.75
N ILE A 57 -9.62 -4.52 -4.13
CA ILE A 57 -8.42 -3.72 -4.43
C ILE A 57 -7.11 -4.45 -4.06
N GLY A 58 -7.13 -5.34 -3.06
CA GLY A 58 -5.94 -6.08 -2.61
C GLY A 58 -5.48 -7.19 -3.57
N MET A 59 -6.33 -7.63 -4.50
CA MET A 59 -6.00 -8.64 -5.51
C MET A 59 -5.15 -8.05 -6.66
N TYR A 60 -3.96 -7.55 -6.34
CA TYR A 60 -3.16 -6.70 -7.22
C TYR A 60 -2.88 -7.28 -8.62
N VAL A 61 -2.61 -8.59 -8.70
CA VAL A 61 -2.33 -9.27 -9.97
C VAL A 61 -3.49 -9.15 -10.97
N LEU A 62 -4.74 -9.25 -10.52
CA LEU A 62 -5.92 -9.18 -11.40
C LEU A 62 -6.08 -7.79 -12.03
N HIS A 63 -5.76 -6.74 -11.27
CA HIS A 63 -5.72 -5.38 -11.81
C HIS A 63 -4.54 -5.19 -12.75
N LEU A 64 -3.36 -5.71 -12.39
CA LEU A 64 -2.15 -5.61 -13.19
C LEU A 64 -2.30 -6.27 -14.57
N GLU A 65 -2.92 -7.46 -14.65
CA GLU A 65 -3.24 -8.13 -15.93
C GLU A 65 -4.00 -7.22 -16.91
N SER A 66 -4.84 -6.32 -16.39
CA SER A 66 -5.58 -5.36 -17.22
C SER A 66 -4.70 -4.19 -17.68
N TRP A 67 -3.76 -3.73 -16.85
CA TRP A 67 -2.79 -2.70 -17.22
C TRP A 67 -1.76 -3.20 -18.24
N LEU A 68 -1.32 -4.46 -18.12
CA LEU A 68 -0.33 -5.07 -19.01
C LEU A 68 -0.82 -5.29 -20.45
N GLN A 69 -2.13 -5.17 -20.71
CA GLN A 69 -2.70 -5.11 -22.06
C GLN A 69 -2.35 -3.81 -22.81
N TYR A 70 -1.98 -2.76 -22.09
CA TYR A 70 -1.78 -1.41 -22.63
C TYR A 70 -0.39 -0.82 -22.34
N PHE A 71 0.26 -1.24 -21.25
CA PHE A 71 1.57 -0.76 -20.82
C PHE A 71 2.52 -1.93 -20.60
N PRO A 72 3.73 -1.95 -21.20
CA PRO A 72 4.73 -2.95 -20.88
C PRO A 72 5.16 -2.80 -19.41
N LEU A 73 5.53 -3.91 -18.78
CA LEU A 73 5.93 -3.93 -17.36
C LEU A 73 7.07 -2.95 -17.04
N SER A 74 7.98 -2.71 -17.99
CA SER A 74 9.08 -1.74 -17.87
C SER A 74 8.62 -0.27 -17.72
N GLN A 75 7.36 0.05 -18.02
CA GLN A 75 6.74 1.35 -17.78
C GLN A 75 5.97 1.43 -16.46
N ILE A 76 6.01 0.39 -15.61
CA ILE A 76 5.31 0.35 -14.33
C ILE A 76 6.32 0.09 -13.20
N HIS A 77 6.45 1.06 -12.29
CA HIS A 77 7.30 0.91 -11.11
C HIS A 77 6.48 0.65 -9.84
N PHE A 78 6.78 -0.44 -9.15
CA PHE A 78 6.11 -0.84 -7.92
C PHE A 78 6.92 -0.43 -6.69
N VAL A 79 6.36 0.47 -5.89
CA VAL A 79 6.97 0.99 -4.66
C VAL A 79 6.41 0.23 -3.47
N SER A 80 7.28 -0.25 -2.58
CA SER A 80 6.84 -0.90 -1.34
C SER A 80 6.40 0.16 -0.32
N GLY A 81 5.12 0.15 0.05
CA GLY A 81 4.56 1.02 1.07
C GLY A 81 5.15 0.76 2.46
N GLU A 82 5.55 -0.47 2.75
CA GLU A 82 6.30 -0.83 3.96
C GLU A 82 7.69 -0.16 3.96
N ARG A 83 8.46 -0.31 2.88
CA ARG A 83 9.77 0.36 2.76
C ARG A 83 9.66 1.87 2.69
N LEU A 84 8.60 2.44 2.13
CA LEU A 84 8.40 3.88 2.13
C LEU A 84 8.20 4.45 3.56
N ILE A 85 7.92 3.59 4.56
CA ILE A 85 7.87 3.95 5.99
C ILE A 85 9.23 3.73 6.66
N THR A 86 9.89 2.59 6.41
CA THR A 86 11.13 2.20 7.12
C THR A 86 12.42 2.74 6.48
N ASP A 87 12.42 2.92 5.17
CA ASP A 87 13.51 3.39 4.31
C ASP A 87 12.97 4.28 3.16
N PRO A 88 12.41 5.47 3.48
CA PRO A 88 11.87 6.37 2.46
C PRO A 88 12.93 6.84 1.46
N ALA A 89 14.19 6.95 1.87
CA ALA A 89 15.28 7.37 1.00
C ALA A 89 15.61 6.31 -0.07
N GLY A 90 15.67 5.02 0.31
CA GLY A 90 15.91 3.92 -0.62
C GLY A 90 14.80 3.77 -1.66
N GLU A 91 13.52 3.82 -1.24
CA GLU A 91 12.40 3.78 -2.21
C GLU A 91 12.36 5.02 -3.11
N MET A 92 12.61 6.22 -2.58
CA MET A 92 12.70 7.42 -3.42
C MET A 92 13.91 7.41 -4.36
N GLY A 93 14.99 6.70 -4.02
CA GLY A 93 16.11 6.41 -4.93
C GLY A 93 15.65 5.66 -6.18
N LYS A 94 14.90 4.57 -5.99
CA LYS A 94 14.33 3.76 -7.10
C LYS A 94 13.35 4.56 -7.96
N VAL A 95 12.50 5.38 -7.34
CA VAL A 95 11.54 6.25 -8.04
C VAL A 95 12.27 7.29 -8.90
N GLN A 96 13.35 7.89 -8.40
CA GLN A 96 14.15 8.84 -9.17
C GLN A 96 14.79 8.18 -10.40
N ASP A 97 15.42 7.01 -10.23
CA ASP A 97 16.02 6.26 -11.35
C ASP A 97 14.98 5.88 -12.40
N PHE A 98 13.84 5.31 -11.98
CA PHE A 98 12.76 4.91 -12.88
C PHE A 98 12.24 6.09 -13.70
N LEU A 99 12.11 7.28 -13.09
CA LEU A 99 11.70 8.49 -13.79
C LEU A 99 12.79 9.08 -14.69
N GLY A 100 14.07 8.69 -14.52
CA GLY A 100 15.22 9.27 -15.22
C GLY A 100 15.72 10.57 -14.58
N LEU A 101 15.46 10.76 -13.28
CA LEU A 101 15.84 11.93 -12.51
C LEU A 101 17.17 11.71 -11.79
N LYS A 102 17.96 12.77 -11.63
CA LYS A 102 19.12 12.75 -10.73
C LYS A 102 18.66 12.43 -9.32
N ARG A 103 19.33 11.47 -8.65
CA ARG A 103 19.12 11.18 -7.22
C ARG A 103 19.54 12.39 -6.36
N VAL A 104 18.56 13.20 -5.98
CA VAL A 104 18.70 14.37 -5.08
C VAL A 104 18.04 14.11 -3.73
N ILE A 105 16.92 13.36 -3.72
CA ILE A 105 16.23 12.98 -2.49
C ILE A 105 17.03 11.84 -1.81
N THR A 106 17.44 12.11 -0.57
CA THR A 106 18.31 11.27 0.29
C THR A 106 17.75 11.17 1.72
N ASP A 107 18.39 10.39 2.58
CA ASP A 107 18.13 10.29 4.02
C ASP A 107 18.14 11.66 4.75
N GLN A 108 18.97 12.60 4.28
CA GLN A 108 19.03 13.98 4.79
C GLN A 108 17.69 14.73 4.65
N HIS A 109 16.78 14.27 3.77
CA HIS A 109 15.47 14.86 3.56
C HIS A 109 14.38 14.29 4.48
N PHE A 110 14.70 13.27 5.31
CA PHE A 110 13.72 12.59 6.18
C PHE A 110 14.14 12.60 7.66
N TYR A 111 13.17 12.76 8.55
CA TYR A 111 13.31 12.48 9.99
C TYR A 111 12.17 11.58 10.46
N PHE A 112 12.44 10.69 11.42
CA PHE A 112 11.39 9.89 12.02
C PHE A 112 10.73 10.65 13.18
N ASN A 113 9.42 10.88 13.11
CA ASN A 113 8.68 11.50 14.19
C ASN A 113 8.15 10.39 15.12
N LYS A 114 8.80 10.20 16.27
CA LYS A 114 8.45 9.16 17.26
C LYS A 114 7.00 9.25 17.74
N THR A 115 6.49 10.46 17.99
CA THR A 115 5.10 10.70 18.43
C THR A 115 4.08 10.36 17.34
N LYS A 116 4.43 10.55 16.07
CA LYS A 116 3.57 10.18 14.93
C LYS A 116 3.70 8.70 14.54
N GLY A 117 4.87 8.08 14.76
CA GLY A 117 5.19 6.73 14.31
C GLY A 117 5.53 6.61 12.82
N PHE A 118 5.82 7.73 12.14
CA PHE A 118 6.08 7.76 10.68
C PHE A 118 7.24 8.71 10.33
N PRO A 119 7.93 8.49 9.19
CA PRO A 119 8.84 9.48 8.64
C PRO A 119 8.09 10.76 8.21
N CYS A 120 8.79 11.88 8.35
CA CYS A 120 8.36 13.22 7.99
C CYS A 120 9.48 13.91 7.20
N LEU A 121 9.13 14.95 6.44
CA LEU A 121 10.10 15.69 5.64
C LEU A 121 10.89 16.66 6.53
N LYS A 122 12.21 16.45 6.59
CA LYS A 122 13.18 17.49 6.99
C LYS A 122 13.14 18.60 5.93
N LYS A 123 13.82 19.70 6.22
CA LYS A 123 13.94 20.82 5.28
C LYS A 123 15.38 21.08 4.90
N THR A 124 15.54 21.48 3.65
CA THR A 124 16.73 22.18 3.16
C THR A 124 16.67 23.63 3.65
N GLU A 125 17.83 24.30 3.67
CA GLU A 125 18.04 25.57 4.39
C GLU A 125 17.17 26.75 3.91
N SER A 126 16.49 26.62 2.76
CA SER A 126 15.81 27.74 2.10
C SER A 126 14.31 27.92 2.39
N SER A 127 13.63 27.08 3.19
CA SER A 127 12.18 27.31 3.46
C SER A 127 11.50 26.58 4.66
N GLY A 128 11.84 26.84 5.94
CA GLY A 128 10.96 26.56 7.12
C GLY A 128 11.54 25.66 8.24
N LEU A 129 10.77 24.98 9.14
CA LEU A 129 9.33 24.63 9.14
C LEU A 129 9.03 23.13 8.84
N PRO A 130 9.62 22.11 9.51
CA PRO A 130 9.50 20.67 9.16
C PRO A 130 8.07 20.16 9.00
N ARG A 131 7.83 19.23 8.05
CA ARG A 131 6.47 18.83 7.64
C ARG A 131 6.21 17.33 7.76
N CYS A 132 5.32 16.97 8.67
CA CYS A 132 4.68 15.65 8.71
C CYS A 132 3.40 15.61 7.86
N LEU A 133 2.99 14.40 7.45
CA LEU A 133 1.66 14.17 6.90
C LEU A 133 0.57 14.44 7.95
N GLY A 134 -0.56 14.98 7.52
CA GLY A 134 -1.67 15.41 8.40
C GLY A 134 -2.35 14.26 9.17
N LYS A 135 -3.31 14.61 10.03
CA LYS A 135 -4.05 13.66 10.90
C LYS A 135 -4.77 12.54 10.13
N SER A 136 -5.10 12.76 8.85
CA SER A 136 -5.72 11.77 7.96
C SER A 136 -4.76 10.71 7.41
N LYS A 137 -3.48 10.71 7.80
CA LYS A 137 -2.44 9.76 7.36
C LYS A 137 -1.76 9.15 8.59
N GLY A 138 -1.73 7.82 8.66
CA GLY A 138 -1.31 7.08 9.86
C GLY A 138 -2.38 7.07 10.94
N ARG A 139 -3.62 6.70 10.59
CA ARG A 139 -4.69 6.46 11.58
C ARG A 139 -4.36 5.18 12.35
N THR A 140 -4.62 5.17 13.66
CA THR A 140 -4.71 3.92 14.43
C THR A 140 -5.77 3.03 13.79
N HIS A 141 -5.40 1.79 13.47
CA HIS A 141 -6.32 0.79 12.95
C HIS A 141 -7.19 0.24 14.09
N VAL A 142 -8.40 -0.19 13.76
CA VAL A 142 -9.20 -1.04 14.66
C VAL A 142 -8.44 -2.34 14.96
N GLN A 143 -8.63 -2.89 16.16
CA GLN A 143 -8.20 -4.26 16.44
C GLN A 143 -9.12 -5.21 15.67
N ILE A 144 -8.52 -6.12 14.91
CA ILE A 144 -9.20 -7.16 14.14
C ILE A 144 -8.86 -8.50 14.77
N ASP A 145 -9.82 -9.41 14.74
CA ASP A 145 -9.63 -10.79 15.19
C ASP A 145 -8.41 -11.45 14.48
N PRO A 146 -7.42 -11.99 15.21
CA PRO A 146 -6.27 -12.66 14.61
C PRO A 146 -6.64 -13.81 13.66
N GLU A 147 -7.74 -14.53 13.92
CA GLU A 147 -8.23 -15.58 13.01
C GLU A 147 -8.63 -14.98 11.65
N VAL A 148 -9.28 -13.82 11.65
CA VAL A 148 -9.69 -13.11 10.43
C VAL A 148 -8.50 -12.55 9.67
N ILE A 149 -7.46 -12.09 10.37
CA ILE A 149 -6.20 -11.70 9.72
C ILE A 149 -5.58 -12.89 8.99
N GLU A 150 -5.55 -14.08 9.61
CA GLU A 150 -4.95 -15.27 9.01
C GLU A 150 -5.80 -15.83 7.85
N GLN A 151 -7.12 -15.90 7.99
CA GLN A 151 -8.03 -16.26 6.90
C GLN A 151 -7.86 -15.32 5.68
N LEU A 152 -7.64 -14.03 5.91
CA LEU A 152 -7.38 -13.07 4.82
C LEU A 152 -5.97 -13.21 4.23
N ARG A 153 -4.94 -13.57 5.02
CA ARG A 153 -3.61 -13.92 4.48
C ARG A 153 -3.69 -15.14 3.58
N ASP A 154 -4.31 -16.22 4.05
CA ASP A 154 -4.52 -17.45 3.28
C ASP A 154 -5.23 -17.14 1.95
N PHE A 155 -6.28 -16.32 2.00
CA PHE A 155 -6.99 -15.84 0.81
C PHE A 155 -6.10 -15.05 -0.16
N TYR A 156 -5.29 -14.11 0.34
CA TYR A 156 -4.42 -13.29 -0.54
C TYR A 156 -3.16 -14.01 -1.02
N ARG A 157 -2.65 -15.02 -0.30
CA ARG A 157 -1.39 -15.72 -0.58
C ARG A 157 -1.22 -16.12 -2.06
N PRO A 158 -2.18 -16.80 -2.74
CA PRO A 158 -2.03 -17.14 -4.16
C PRO A 158 -1.97 -15.91 -5.08
N TYR A 159 -2.71 -14.83 -4.77
CA TYR A 159 -2.65 -13.59 -5.53
C TYR A 159 -1.32 -12.83 -5.32
N ASN A 160 -0.77 -12.88 -4.10
CA ASN A 160 0.51 -12.28 -3.76
C ASN A 160 1.67 -12.97 -4.48
N ILE A 161 1.73 -14.31 -4.42
CA ILE A 161 2.76 -15.10 -5.12
C ILE A 161 2.75 -14.76 -6.62
N ARG A 162 1.58 -14.86 -7.25
CA ARG A 162 1.43 -14.55 -8.69
C ARG A 162 1.76 -13.10 -9.03
N PHE A 163 1.47 -12.16 -8.13
CA PHE A 163 1.89 -10.76 -8.28
C PHE A 163 3.42 -10.64 -8.26
N TYR A 164 4.10 -11.26 -7.28
CA TYR A 164 5.57 -11.21 -7.15
C TYR A 164 6.28 -11.81 -8.37
N GLU A 165 5.79 -12.94 -8.86
CA GLU A 165 6.26 -13.58 -10.10
C GLU A 165 6.09 -12.66 -11.30
N THR A 166 4.91 -12.02 -11.43
CA THR A 166 4.59 -11.13 -12.56
C THR A 166 5.46 -9.87 -12.57
N VAL A 167 5.80 -9.31 -11.41
CA VAL A 167 6.59 -8.07 -11.31
C VAL A 167 8.09 -8.29 -11.06
N GLY A 168 8.53 -9.54 -10.88
CA GLY A 168 9.92 -9.88 -10.57
C GLY A 168 10.43 -9.37 -9.22
N GLN A 169 9.53 -9.11 -8.27
CA GLN A 169 9.87 -8.58 -6.94
C GLN A 169 8.97 -9.18 -5.85
N ASP A 170 9.59 -9.81 -4.86
CA ASP A 170 8.95 -10.21 -3.61
C ASP A 170 8.85 -9.02 -2.64
N PHE A 171 7.64 -8.77 -2.12
CA PHE A 171 7.34 -7.72 -1.14
C PHE A 171 7.23 -8.23 0.30
N ARG A 172 7.37 -9.55 0.52
CA ARG A 172 7.35 -10.22 1.82
C ARG A 172 6.07 -9.96 2.64
N TRP A 173 4.93 -9.97 1.96
CA TRP A 173 3.63 -10.00 2.62
C TRP A 173 3.24 -11.46 2.92
N GLU A 174 3.68 -11.92 4.09
CA GLU A 174 3.18 -13.13 4.77
C GLU A 174 1.76 -12.91 5.33
#